data_AF-A0A1S4DIR3-F1
#
_entry.id   AF-A0A1S4DIR3-F1
#
_cell.length_a   1.000
_cell.length_b   1.000
_cell.length_c   1.000
_cell.angle_alpha   90.00
_cell.angle_beta   90.00
_cell.angle_gamma   90.00
#
_symmetry.space_group_name_H-M   'P 1'
#
loop_
_entity.id
_entity.type
_entity.pdbx_description
1 polymer ?
#
loop_
_entity_poly.entity_id
_entity_poly.type
_entity_poly.pdbx_seq_one_letter_code
_entity_poly.pdbx_strand_id
1 'polypeptide(L)'
;MVIDGSFLKAAYMDTILTACTHDRADAWAILKNQQLKPGQYCFFYYKKDKLLGTFEFLVNPMSDESLWIIPIEVMEDVVLPPKGRRNARRPRKKRLQPASEKESKRAFSCSVCGQGDHNRKTCRN
;
A
#
# COMPACT_ATOMS: atom_id res chain seq x y z
N MET A 1 22.79 17.46 -13.25
CA MET A 1 21.35 17.51 -13.59
C MET A 1 20.73 18.50 -12.63
N VAL A 2 20.26 19.66 -13.09
CA VAL A 2 19.67 20.68 -12.20
C VAL A 2 18.27 20.22 -11.89
N ILE A 3 18.02 19.82 -10.64
CA ILE A 3 16.68 19.51 -10.17
C ILE A 3 16.11 20.84 -9.68
N ASP A 4 15.34 21.51 -10.54
CA ASP A 4 14.61 22.71 -10.13
C ASP A 4 13.38 22.33 -9.29
N GLY A 5 12.91 23.27 -8.45
CA GLY A 5 11.76 23.03 -7.56
C GLY A 5 10.45 22.75 -8.31
N SER A 6 10.36 23.14 -9.58
CA SER A 6 9.27 22.81 -10.49
C SER A 6 9.26 21.33 -10.90
N PHE A 7 10.43 20.73 -11.11
CA PHE A 7 10.59 19.32 -11.47
C PHE A 7 10.12 18.40 -10.33
N LEU A 8 10.44 18.75 -9.07
CA LEU A 8 9.95 18.02 -7.88
C LEU A 8 8.44 18.20 -7.66
N LYS A 9 7.90 19.41 -7.88
CA LYS A 9 6.45 19.68 -7.76
C LYS A 9 5.63 18.96 -8.84
N ALA A 10 6.10 18.93 -10.10
CA ALA A 10 5.46 18.21 -11.20
C ALA A 10 5.55 16.68 -11.01
N ALA A 11 6.71 16.15 -10.61
CA ALA A 11 6.90 14.71 -10.39
C ALA A 11 6.12 14.17 -9.17
N TYR A 12 5.87 14.98 -8.14
CA TYR A 12 5.16 14.55 -6.94
C TYR A 12 3.64 14.68 -7.05
N MET A 13 3.12 15.68 -7.77
CA MET A 13 1.68 15.91 -7.90
C MET A 13 1.06 15.21 -9.13
N ASP A 14 1.71 15.25 -10.30
CA ASP A 14 1.10 14.71 -11.52
C ASP A 14 1.37 13.21 -11.70
N THR A 15 2.55 12.70 -11.33
CA THR A 15 2.88 11.27 -11.52
C THR A 15 2.25 10.33 -10.50
N ILE A 16 1.92 10.80 -9.29
CA ILE A 16 1.34 9.95 -8.24
C ILE A 16 -0.19 9.84 -8.39
N LEU A 17 -0.85 10.85 -8.96
CA LEU A 17 -2.31 10.85 -9.15
C LEU A 17 -2.73 10.28 -10.51
N THR A 18 -2.04 10.58 -11.61
CA THR A 18 -2.46 10.07 -12.94
C THR A 18 -2.18 8.58 -13.13
N ALA A 19 -1.09 8.04 -12.56
CA ALA A 19 -0.82 6.59 -12.61
C ALA A 19 -1.83 5.74 -11.81
N CYS A 20 -2.56 6.33 -10.86
CA CYS A 20 -3.45 5.57 -9.98
C CYS A 20 -4.94 5.64 -10.36
N THR A 21 -5.36 6.59 -11.21
CA THR A 21 -6.79 6.77 -11.56
C THR A 21 -7.15 6.47 -13.01
N HIS A 22 -6.18 6.48 -13.94
CA HIS A 22 -6.44 6.12 -15.35
C HIS A 22 -6.41 4.61 -15.61
N ASP A 23 -5.50 3.88 -14.96
CA ASP A 23 -5.28 2.46 -15.25
C ASP A 23 -6.51 1.57 -15.05
N ARG A 24 -7.38 1.86 -14.08
CA ARG A 24 -8.50 0.96 -13.76
C ARG A 24 -9.71 1.14 -14.67
N ALA A 25 -9.98 2.38 -15.11
CA ALA A 25 -11.10 2.68 -16.01
C ALA A 25 -10.74 2.30 -17.45
N ASP A 26 -9.51 2.60 -17.87
CA ASP A 26 -9.02 2.30 -19.22
C ASP A 26 -8.83 0.78 -19.41
N ALA A 27 -8.31 0.07 -18.39
CA ALA A 27 -8.24 -1.39 -18.42
C ALA A 27 -9.62 -2.04 -18.60
N TRP A 28 -10.66 -1.53 -17.92
CA TRP A 28 -12.01 -2.08 -18.01
C TRP A 28 -12.68 -1.82 -19.37
N ALA A 29 -12.40 -0.67 -19.99
CA ALA A 29 -12.86 -0.36 -21.34
C ALA A 29 -12.20 -1.25 -22.40
N ILE A 30 -10.88 -1.46 -22.31
CA ILE A 30 -10.12 -2.36 -23.21
C ILE A 30 -10.61 -3.81 -23.05
N LEU A 31 -10.84 -4.26 -21.81
CA LEU A 31 -11.40 -5.57 -21.48
C LEU A 31 -12.75 -5.85 -22.15
N LYS A 32 -13.66 -4.87 -22.10
CA LYS A 32 -14.97 -4.95 -22.75
C LYS A 32 -14.86 -5.02 -24.27
N ASN A 33 -14.00 -4.19 -24.87
CA ASN A 33 -13.83 -4.14 -26.31
C ASN A 33 -13.16 -5.40 -26.88
N GLN A 34 -12.30 -6.06 -26.10
CA GLN A 34 -11.59 -7.29 -26.52
C GLN A 34 -12.28 -8.59 -26.08
N GLN A 35 -13.45 -8.51 -25.43
CA GLN A 35 -14.18 -9.67 -24.87
C GLN A 35 -13.32 -10.57 -23.96
N LEU A 36 -12.28 -10.01 -23.33
CA LEU A 36 -11.37 -10.77 -22.50
C LEU A 36 -11.97 -10.94 -21.10
N LYS A 37 -11.84 -12.13 -20.52
CA LYS A 37 -12.19 -12.32 -19.11
C LYS A 37 -11.18 -11.55 -18.24
N PRO A 38 -11.60 -10.93 -17.12
CA PRO A 38 -10.69 -10.16 -16.26
C PRO A 38 -9.42 -10.92 -15.84
N GLY A 39 -9.53 -12.23 -15.60
CA GLY A 39 -8.38 -13.08 -15.27
C GLY A 39 -7.38 -13.29 -16.43
N GLN A 40 -7.86 -13.28 -17.68
CA GLN A 40 -7.01 -13.41 -18.87
C GLN A 40 -6.23 -12.12 -19.15
N TYR A 41 -6.82 -10.97 -18.84
CA TYR A 41 -6.14 -9.67 -18.93
C TYR A 41 -4.97 -9.58 -17.96
N CYS A 42 -5.19 -9.85 -16.67
CA CYS A 42 -4.09 -9.85 -15.70
C CYS A 42 -2.96 -10.79 -16.11
N PHE A 43 -3.29 -12.00 -16.59
CA PHE A 43 -2.29 -12.97 -17.03
C PHE A 43 -1.42 -12.49 -18.19
N PHE A 44 -1.96 -11.68 -19.11
CA PHE A 44 -1.20 -11.12 -20.22
C PHE A 44 -0.08 -10.17 -19.77
N TYR A 45 -0.35 -9.30 -18.78
CA TYR A 45 0.63 -8.33 -18.28
C TYR A 45 1.72 -8.96 -17.40
N TYR A 46 1.43 -10.09 -16.75
CA TYR A 46 2.42 -10.81 -15.94
C TYR A 46 3.28 -11.79 -16.73
N LYS A 47 3.16 -11.83 -18.07
CA LYS A 47 4.11 -12.58 -18.91
C LYS A 47 5.50 -11.96 -18.82
N LYS A 48 6.52 -12.83 -18.74
CA LYS A 48 7.93 -12.43 -18.60
C LYS A 48 8.34 -11.36 -19.61
N ASP A 49 7.96 -11.51 -20.88
CA ASP A 49 8.34 -10.57 -21.94
C ASP A 49 7.71 -9.18 -21.75
N LYS A 50 6.46 -9.13 -21.25
CA LYS A 50 5.78 -7.86 -20.95
C LYS A 50 6.34 -7.20 -19.70
N LEU A 51 6.65 -8.00 -18.68
CA LEU A 51 7.34 -7.53 -17.49
C LEU A 51 8.72 -6.97 -17.83
N LEU A 52 9.52 -7.68 -18.61
CA LEU A 52 10.84 -7.19 -19.04
C LEU A 52 10.72 -5.94 -19.92
N GLY A 53 9.74 -5.90 -20.84
CA GLY A 53 9.45 -4.71 -21.65
C GLY A 53 9.12 -3.45 -20.84
N THR A 54 8.51 -3.59 -19.65
CA THR A 54 8.29 -2.43 -18.77
C THR A 54 9.58 -1.84 -18.18
N PHE A 55 10.65 -2.64 -18.10
CA PHE A 55 11.98 -2.21 -17.64
C PHE A 55 12.98 -2.03 -18.79
N GLU A 56 12.55 -2.18 -20.05
CA GLU A 56 13.38 -1.96 -21.23
C GLU A 56 13.74 -0.49 -21.40
N PHE A 57 12.89 0.41 -20.91
CA PHE A 57 13.23 1.82 -20.84
C PHE A 57 14.36 2.04 -19.83
N LEU A 58 15.47 2.60 -20.29
CA LEU A 58 16.56 3.01 -19.43
C LEU A 58 16.07 4.13 -18.51
N VAL A 59 15.66 3.76 -17.29
CA VAL A 59 15.53 4.72 -16.21
C VAL A 59 16.94 5.20 -15.94
N ASN A 60 17.25 6.44 -16.32
CA ASN A 60 18.54 7.03 -15.98
C ASN A 60 18.71 6.88 -14.47
N PRO A 61 19.75 6.16 -14.02
CA PRO A 61 19.99 6.02 -12.60
C PRO A 61 20.14 7.43 -12.03
N MET A 62 19.45 7.68 -10.92
CA MET A 62 19.63 8.92 -10.20
C MET A 62 21.13 9.07 -9.89
N SER A 63 21.71 10.21 -10.25
CA SER A 63 23.13 10.47 -9.95
C SER A 63 23.36 10.40 -8.45
N ASP A 64 24.59 10.12 -8.02
CA ASP A 64 24.95 10.16 -6.61
C ASP A 64 24.54 11.50 -5.97
N GLU A 65 24.12 11.46 -4.71
CA GLU A 65 23.62 12.64 -3.98
C GLU A 65 24.68 13.76 -3.93
N SER A 66 25.97 13.39 -3.91
CA SER A 66 27.10 14.32 -3.94
C SER A 66 27.17 15.17 -5.21
N LEU A 67 26.54 14.74 -6.30
CA LEU A 67 26.53 15.43 -7.60
C LEU A 67 25.29 16.32 -7.78
N TRP A 68 24.40 16.39 -6.79
CA TRP A 68 23.16 17.16 -6.90
C TRP A 68 23.46 18.64 -6.63
N ILE A 69 23.16 19.48 -7.62
CA ILE A 69 23.21 20.94 -7.45
C ILE A 69 21.82 21.37 -7.01
N ILE A 70 21.68 21.69 -5.72
CA ILE A 70 20.43 22.20 -5.14
C ILE A 70 20.43 23.74 -5.29
N PRO A 71 19.49 24.34 -6.04
CA PRO A 71 19.40 25.79 -6.14
C PRO A 71 19.09 26.43 -4.77
N ILE A 72 19.62 27.64 -4.56
CA ILE A 72 19.43 28.39 -3.30
C ILE A 72 17.95 28.61 -3.00
N GLU A 73 17.14 28.88 -4.02
CA GLU A 73 15.68 29.05 -3.90
C GLU A 73 14.97 27.84 -3.28
N VAL A 74 15.47 26.61 -3.51
CA VAL A 74 14.94 25.37 -2.93
C VAL A 74 15.46 25.17 -1.51
N MET A 75 16.71 25.56 -1.24
CA MET A 75 17.27 25.51 0.12
C MET A 75 16.56 26.48 1.08
N GLU A 76 16.09 27.61 0.56
CA GLU A 76 15.34 28.61 1.32
C GLU A 76 13.83 28.30 1.44
N ASP A 77 13.31 27.34 0.65
CA ASP A 77 11.89 26.97 0.68
C ASP A 77 11.55 26.18 1.96
N VAL A 78 10.86 26.82 2.90
CA VAL A 78 10.41 26.18 4.15
C VAL A 78 9.14 25.38 3.89
N VAL A 79 9.29 24.05 3.74
CA VAL A 79 8.16 23.13 3.59
C VAL A 79 7.43 22.98 4.93
N LEU A 80 6.34 23.71 5.10
CA LEU A 80 5.47 23.56 6.25
C LEU A 80 4.66 22.26 6.17
N PRO A 81 4.43 21.57 7.31
CA PRO A 81 3.53 20.43 7.32
C PRO A 81 2.12 20.87 6.89
N PRO A 82 1.37 20.00 6.18
CA PRO A 82 0.01 20.32 5.77
C PRO A 82 -0.83 20.67 7.00
N LYS A 83 -1.51 21.82 6.94
CA LYS A 83 -2.39 22.30 8.01
C LYS A 83 -3.67 21.46 8.02
N GLY A 84 -3.64 20.30 8.67
CA GLY A 84 -4.82 19.46 8.85
C GLY A 84 -4.50 18.05 9.31
N ARG A 85 -5.41 17.46 10.09
CA ARG A 85 -5.37 16.03 10.37
C ARG A 85 -5.96 15.30 9.17
N ARG A 86 -5.22 14.34 8.61
CA ARG A 86 -5.76 13.46 7.57
C ARG A 86 -6.89 12.63 8.18
N ASN A 87 -8.09 12.74 7.62
CA ASN A 87 -9.21 11.90 8.04
C ASN A 87 -8.82 10.43 7.93
N ALA A 88 -9.34 9.58 8.83
CA ALA A 88 -9.15 8.14 8.72
C ALA A 88 -9.70 7.69 7.36
N ARG A 89 -8.80 7.31 6.44
CA ARG A 89 -9.13 7.04 5.03
C ARG A 89 -10.17 5.93 4.87
N ARG A 90 -10.26 5.04 5.85
CA ARG A 90 -11.26 3.98 5.92
C ARG A 90 -12.02 4.09 7.24
N PRO A 91 -13.35 4.27 7.22
CA PRO A 91 -14.16 4.09 8.41
C PRO A 91 -13.86 2.73 9.02
N ARG A 92 -13.62 2.67 10.33
CA ARG A 92 -13.47 1.39 11.04
C ARG A 92 -14.77 0.62 10.89
N LYS A 93 -14.83 -0.38 10.01
CA LYS A 93 -15.91 -1.37 10.05
C LYS A 93 -15.76 -2.13 11.37
N LYS A 94 -16.82 -2.19 12.18
CA LYS A 94 -16.87 -3.12 13.32
C LYS A 94 -16.55 -4.51 12.75
N ARG A 95 -15.61 -5.22 13.36
CA ARG A 95 -15.29 -6.60 12.95
C ARG A 95 -16.56 -7.42 13.13
N LEU A 96 -17.03 -8.04 12.05
CA LEU A 96 -18.04 -9.08 12.15
C LEU A 96 -17.37 -10.28 12.80
N GLN A 97 -17.74 -10.61 14.03
CA GLN A 97 -17.23 -11.81 14.68
C GLN A 97 -17.81 -13.04 13.97
N PRO A 98 -16.97 -13.98 13.50
CA PRO A 98 -17.44 -15.24 12.95
C PRO A 98 -18.19 -16.04 14.04
N ALA A 99 -19.08 -16.96 13.63
CA ALA A 99 -19.89 -17.74 14.56
C ALA A 99 -19.06 -18.51 15.61
N SER A 100 -17.87 -18.96 15.22
CA SER A 100 -16.91 -19.64 16.11
C SER A 100 -16.38 -18.79 17.27
N GLU A 101 -16.44 -17.46 17.16
CA GLU A 101 -16.06 -16.55 18.24
C GLU A 101 -17.26 -16.18 19.14
N LYS A 102 -18.49 -16.37 18.63
CA LYS A 102 -19.72 -16.26 19.41
C LYS A 102 -19.98 -17.49 20.27
N GLU A 103 -19.41 -18.63 19.90
CA GLU A 103 -19.37 -19.80 20.77
C GLU A 103 -18.53 -19.44 22.00
N SER A 104 -19.19 -19.35 23.16
CA SER A 104 -18.55 -19.05 24.44
C SER A 104 -17.28 -19.87 24.60
N LYS A 105 -16.17 -19.21 24.98
CA LYS A 105 -14.91 -19.88 25.32
C LYS A 105 -15.22 -21.12 26.16
N ARG A 106 -14.88 -22.32 25.67
CA ARG A 106 -15.04 -23.55 26.44
C ARG A 106 -14.39 -23.32 27.80
N ALA A 107 -15.17 -23.47 28.88
CA ALA A 107 -14.65 -23.42 30.22
C ALA A 107 -13.62 -24.54 30.36
N PHE A 108 -12.36 -24.18 30.58
CA PHE A 108 -11.30 -25.14 30.87
C PHE A 108 -11.03 -25.11 32.37
N SER A 109 -10.99 -26.28 32.98
CA SER A 109 -10.62 -26.46 34.39
C SER A 109 -9.16 -26.87 34.50
N CYS A 110 -8.48 -26.38 35.54
CA CYS A 110 -7.14 -26.79 35.89
C CYS A 110 -7.13 -28.28 36.23
N SER A 111 -6.27 -29.07 35.57
CA SER A 111 -6.19 -30.51 35.81
C SER A 111 -5.60 -30.90 37.17
N VAL A 112 -5.07 -29.94 37.94
CA VAL A 112 -4.48 -30.18 39.27
C VAL A 112 -5.50 -29.94 40.39
N CYS A 113 -6.21 -28.81 40.36
CA CYS A 113 -7.15 -28.42 41.42
C CYS A 113 -8.62 -28.45 41.00
N GLY A 114 -8.91 -28.72 39.72
CA GLY A 114 -10.26 -28.74 39.16
C GLY A 114 -10.93 -27.37 38.98
N GLN A 115 -10.31 -26.30 39.46
CA GLN A 115 -10.88 -24.94 39.39
C GLN A 115 -10.63 -24.28 38.04
N GLY A 116 -11.55 -23.40 37.64
CA GLY A 116 -11.40 -22.55 36.45
C GLY A 116 -10.35 -21.45 36.63
N ASP A 117 -10.31 -20.53 35.67
CA ASP A 117 -9.55 -19.27 35.72
C ASP A 117 -8.03 -19.36 35.60
N HIS A 118 -7.43 -20.55 35.69
CA HIS A 118 -5.99 -20.71 35.54
C HIS A 118 -5.59 -22.05 34.90
N ASN A 119 -4.39 -22.06 34.31
CA ASN A 119 -3.82 -23.27 33.73
C ASN A 119 -2.94 -24.00 34.73
N ARG A 120 -2.66 -25.28 34.48
CA ARG A 120 -1.75 -26.11 35.30
C ARG A 120 -0.41 -25.42 35.61
N LYS A 121 0.14 -24.66 34.65
CA LYS A 121 1.43 -23.95 34.82
C LYS A 121 1.38 -22.81 35.83
N THR A 122 0.20 -22.25 36.10
CA THR A 122 0.00 -21.10 36.98
C THR A 122 -0.80 -21.50 38.22
N CYS A 123 -0.95 -22.80 38.48
CA CYS A 123 -1.60 -23.34 39.66
C CYS A 123 -0.71 -23.13 40.90
N ARG A 124 -1.33 -22.74 42.02
CA ARG A 124 -0.66 -22.55 43.32
C ARG A 124 -0.86 -23.70 44.31
N ASN A 125 -1.64 -24.72 43.93
CA ASN A 125 -1.76 -25.99 44.64
C ASN A 125 -0.69 -26.97 44.20
#